data_AF-A0A377CIV3-F1
#
_entry.id   AF-A0A377CIV3-F1
#
_cell.length_a   1.000
_cell.length_b   1.000
_cell.length_c   1.000
_cell.angle_alpha   90.00
_cell.angle_beta   90.00
_cell.angle_gamma   90.00
#
_symmetry.space_group_name_H-M   'P 1'
#
loop_
_entity.id
_entity.type
_entity.pdbx_description
1 polymer ?
#
loop_
_entity_poly.entity_id
_entity_poly.type
_entity_poly.pdbx_seq_one_letter_code
_entity_poly.pdbx_strand_id
1 'polypeptide(L)'
;MQAGAEIVEGNSVWQSEIILKVNAPLDDEIALLNPGTTLVSFIWPAQNPELMQKLAERNVTVMAMDSVPRISRAQSLDALSSMANIAGYRAIVEAAHEFGRFFTGQITAAGKVPPAKVMVIGAGVAGLAAIGAANSLGAIVRAFDTRPEVKEQVQSMGAEFLELDFKEEAGSGDGYAKVMSDAFIKAEMELFAAQAKRSISLSLPRLFQANQRRS
;
A
#
# COMPACT_ATOMS: atom_id res chain seq x y z
N MET A 1 -17.41 11.70 29.29
CA MET A 1 -16.56 11.45 28.10
C MET A 1 -16.65 12.64 27.16
N GLN A 2 -15.54 13.04 26.54
CA GLN A 2 -15.45 14.29 25.75
C GLN A 2 -16.19 14.23 24.41
N ALA A 3 -16.26 13.05 23.77
CA ALA A 3 -16.87 12.85 22.46
C ALA A 3 -18.28 12.25 22.50
N GLY A 4 -18.84 11.97 23.69
CA GLY A 4 -20.22 11.48 23.85
C GLY A 4 -20.44 9.97 23.69
N ALA A 5 -19.39 9.16 23.55
CA ALA A 5 -19.52 7.69 23.55
C ALA A 5 -19.91 7.14 24.94
N GLU A 6 -20.48 5.94 24.97
CA GLU A 6 -20.69 5.12 26.16
C GLU A 6 -19.63 4.02 26.22
N ILE A 7 -19.04 3.77 27.39
CA ILE A 7 -18.11 2.65 27.59
C ILE A 7 -18.93 1.46 28.05
N VAL A 8 -18.79 0.36 27.34
CA VAL A 8 -19.42 -0.92 27.67
C VAL A 8 -18.35 -1.98 27.86
N GLU A 9 -18.61 -2.99 28.69
CA GLU A 9 -17.64 -4.03 29.02
C GLU A 9 -17.91 -5.34 28.27
N GLY A 10 -16.82 -6.04 27.93
CA GLY A 10 -16.87 -7.37 27.33
C GLY A 10 -17.62 -7.40 26.00
N ASN A 11 -18.51 -8.39 25.85
CA ASN A 11 -19.20 -8.65 24.59
C ASN A 11 -20.48 -7.83 24.39
N SER A 12 -20.82 -6.93 25.32
CA SER A 12 -22.02 -6.10 25.21
C SER A 12 -21.96 -5.15 24.00
N VAL A 13 -20.76 -4.78 23.53
CA VAL A 13 -20.57 -3.99 22.30
C VAL A 13 -21.17 -4.65 21.05
N TRP A 14 -21.21 -5.99 21.00
CA TRP A 14 -21.77 -6.75 19.88
C TRP A 14 -23.30 -6.70 19.80
N GLN A 15 -23.96 -6.14 20.82
CA GLN A 15 -25.41 -5.93 20.85
C GLN A 15 -25.83 -4.62 20.14
N SER A 16 -24.95 -4.05 19.32
CA SER A 16 -25.18 -2.82 18.57
C SER A 16 -25.73 -3.11 17.17
N GLU A 17 -26.56 -2.20 16.63
CA GLU A 17 -27.10 -2.30 15.27
C GLU A 17 -26.01 -2.21 14.19
N ILE A 18 -24.96 -1.41 14.46
CA ILE A 18 -23.82 -1.22 13.57
C ILE A 18 -22.54 -1.55 14.32
N ILE A 19 -21.72 -2.42 13.74
CA ILE A 19 -20.40 -2.81 14.26
C ILE A 19 -19.34 -2.30 13.30
N LEU A 20 -18.46 -1.42 13.78
CA LEU A 20 -17.31 -0.92 13.04
C LEU A 20 -16.04 -1.62 13.56
N LYS A 21 -15.34 -2.33 12.68
CA LYS A 21 -14.07 -3.01 12.99
C LYS A 21 -13.03 -2.69 11.93
N VAL A 22 -11.76 -2.83 12.29
CA VAL A 22 -10.66 -2.79 11.31
C VAL A 22 -10.62 -4.10 10.54
N ASN A 23 -10.32 -5.20 11.23
CA ASN A 23 -10.25 -6.54 10.64
C ASN A 23 -11.62 -7.25 10.69
N ALA A 24 -11.77 -8.27 9.85
CA ALA A 24 -12.87 -9.20 9.91
C ALA A 24 -13.01 -9.80 11.33
N PRO A 25 -14.23 -10.15 11.76
CA PRO A 25 -14.43 -10.86 13.01
C PRO A 25 -13.74 -12.23 12.98
N LEU A 26 -13.17 -12.62 14.12
CA LEU A 26 -12.70 -13.98 14.37
C LEU A 26 -13.87 -14.95 14.46
N ASP A 27 -13.60 -16.25 14.38
CA ASP A 27 -14.65 -17.29 14.41
C ASP A 27 -15.53 -17.24 15.66
N ASP A 28 -14.95 -16.95 16.83
CA ASP A 28 -15.67 -16.77 18.09
C ASP A 28 -16.47 -15.46 18.14
N GLU A 29 -16.00 -14.42 17.47
CA GLU A 29 -16.68 -13.14 17.34
C GLU A 29 -17.89 -13.21 16.40
N ILE A 30 -17.86 -14.03 15.35
CA ILE A 30 -18.99 -14.19 14.41
C ILE A 30 -20.25 -14.65 15.15
N ALA A 31 -20.10 -15.53 16.16
CA ALA A 31 -21.20 -16.03 16.97
C ALA A 31 -21.88 -14.94 17.82
N LEU A 32 -21.21 -13.80 18.04
CA LEU A 32 -21.72 -12.67 18.82
C LEU A 32 -22.57 -11.71 18.00
N LEU A 33 -22.52 -11.78 16.66
CA LEU A 33 -23.28 -10.91 15.77
C LEU A 33 -24.76 -11.24 15.78
N ASN A 34 -25.61 -10.26 16.09
CA ASN A 34 -27.05 -10.43 16.05
C ASN A 34 -27.60 -10.38 14.61
N PRO A 35 -28.66 -11.14 14.28
CA PRO A 35 -29.38 -10.98 13.02
C PRO A 35 -29.81 -9.52 12.80
N GLY A 36 -29.67 -9.03 11.57
CA GLY A 36 -29.95 -7.64 11.20
C GLY A 36 -28.81 -6.64 11.48
N THR A 37 -27.73 -7.04 12.17
CA THR A 37 -26.57 -6.17 12.40
C THR A 37 -25.90 -5.78 11.08
N THR A 38 -25.43 -4.53 10.98
CA THR A 38 -24.55 -4.08 9.90
C THR A 38 -23.10 -4.11 10.37
N LEU A 39 -22.27 -4.94 9.75
CA LEU A 39 -20.83 -5.01 9.97
C LEU A 39 -20.09 -4.20 8.90
N VAL A 40 -19.20 -3.30 9.31
CA VAL A 40 -18.29 -2.59 8.43
C VAL A 40 -16.85 -2.90 8.85
N SER A 41 -16.10 -3.60 7.99
CA SER A 41 -14.69 -3.94 8.22
C SER A 41 -13.96 -4.31 6.92
N PHE A 42 -12.66 -4.58 6.98
CA PHE A 42 -12.00 -5.38 5.94
C PHE A 42 -12.47 -6.83 6.01
N ILE A 43 -12.76 -7.43 4.85
CA ILE A 43 -13.32 -8.79 4.73
C ILE A 43 -12.54 -9.62 3.70
N TRP A 44 -12.09 -9.00 2.60
CA TRP A 44 -11.41 -9.70 1.51
C TRP A 44 -12.24 -10.89 0.98
N PRO A 45 -13.45 -10.64 0.46
CA PRO A 45 -14.46 -11.68 0.20
C PRO A 45 -14.00 -12.70 -0.86
N ALA A 46 -13.19 -12.27 -1.83
CA ALA A 46 -12.65 -13.16 -2.86
C ALA A 46 -11.64 -14.17 -2.31
N GLN A 47 -10.95 -13.83 -1.21
CA GLN A 47 -9.95 -14.66 -0.57
C GLN A 47 -10.53 -15.52 0.57
N ASN A 48 -11.68 -15.12 1.14
CA ASN A 48 -12.25 -15.74 2.33
C ASN A 48 -13.71 -16.21 2.11
N PRO A 49 -13.95 -17.19 1.21
CA PRO A 49 -15.30 -17.69 0.94
C PRO A 49 -15.95 -18.33 2.18
N GLU A 50 -15.17 -18.98 3.04
CA GLU A 50 -15.65 -19.62 4.28
C GLU A 50 -16.15 -18.58 5.30
N LEU A 51 -15.44 -17.46 5.44
CA LEU A 51 -15.90 -16.33 6.28
C LEU A 51 -17.23 -15.77 5.77
N MET A 52 -17.37 -15.62 4.45
CA MET A 52 -18.60 -15.14 3.83
C MET A 52 -19.79 -16.07 4.12
N GLN A 53 -19.58 -17.38 4.11
CA GLN A 53 -20.61 -18.36 4.48
C GLN A 53 -21.04 -18.20 5.94
N LYS A 54 -20.08 -18.16 6.86
CA LYS A 54 -20.37 -17.99 8.30
C LYS A 54 -21.12 -16.67 8.59
N LEU A 55 -20.74 -15.58 7.92
CA LEU A 55 -21.43 -14.29 8.08
C LEU A 55 -22.84 -14.32 7.46
N ALA A 56 -23.03 -14.98 6.32
CA ALA A 56 -24.36 -15.12 5.72
C ALA A 56 -25.33 -15.90 6.62
N GLU A 57 -24.85 -16.94 7.30
CA GLU A 57 -25.64 -17.73 8.27
C GLU A 57 -26.13 -16.90 9.48
N ARG A 58 -25.44 -15.80 9.82
CA ARG A 58 -25.83 -14.88 10.90
C ARG A 58 -26.93 -13.89 10.49
N ASN A 59 -27.34 -13.85 9.22
CA ASN A 59 -28.32 -12.90 8.70
C ASN A 59 -27.92 -11.42 8.94
N VAL A 60 -26.63 -11.10 8.72
CA VAL A 60 -26.09 -9.73 8.85
C VAL A 60 -25.91 -9.07 7.50
N THR A 61 -25.89 -7.73 7.49
CA THR A 61 -25.43 -6.94 6.33
C THR A 61 -23.94 -6.66 6.51
N VAL A 62 -23.12 -6.92 5.50
CA VAL A 62 -21.66 -6.71 5.55
C VAL A 62 -21.22 -5.71 4.50
N MET A 63 -20.52 -4.66 4.92
CA MET A 63 -19.86 -3.69 4.04
C MET A 63 -18.35 -3.91 4.10
N ALA A 64 -17.79 -4.48 3.04
CA ALA A 64 -16.36 -4.74 2.93
C ALA A 64 -15.59 -3.49 2.49
N MET A 65 -14.74 -2.95 3.36
CA MET A 65 -13.94 -1.75 3.09
C MET A 65 -12.89 -1.94 1.98
N ASP A 66 -12.45 -3.18 1.75
CA ASP A 66 -11.57 -3.55 0.64
C ASP A 66 -12.28 -3.58 -0.73
N SER A 67 -13.62 -3.53 -0.74
CA SER A 67 -14.45 -3.58 -1.95
C SER A 67 -15.01 -2.23 -2.36
N VAL A 68 -14.56 -1.13 -1.74
CA VAL A 68 -14.94 0.24 -2.13
C VAL A 68 -14.49 0.50 -3.58
N PRO A 69 -15.41 0.88 -4.50
CA PRO A 69 -15.04 1.13 -5.89
C PRO A 69 -14.05 2.29 -6.03
N ARG A 70 -13.03 2.10 -6.85
CA ARG A 70 -12.00 3.12 -7.13
C ARG A 70 -12.49 4.15 -8.14
N ILE A 71 -13.41 5.00 -7.70
CA ILE A 71 -14.02 6.09 -8.48
C ILE A 71 -13.92 7.41 -7.71
N SER A 72 -13.89 8.54 -8.43
CA SER A 72 -13.64 9.86 -7.83
C SER A 72 -14.55 10.20 -6.64
N ARG A 73 -15.84 9.84 -6.71
CA ARG A 73 -16.81 10.11 -5.63
C ARG A 73 -16.61 9.29 -4.35
N ALA A 74 -15.84 8.20 -4.41
CA ALA A 74 -15.61 7.28 -3.29
C ALA A 74 -14.20 7.38 -2.71
N GLN A 75 -13.36 8.31 -3.20
CA GLN A 75 -11.96 8.44 -2.76
C GLN A 75 -11.83 8.70 -1.25
N SER A 76 -12.75 9.45 -0.64
CA SER A 76 -12.75 9.70 0.82
C SER A 76 -13.06 8.46 1.66
N LEU A 77 -13.59 7.40 1.04
CA LEU A 77 -13.95 6.14 1.69
C LEU A 77 -12.92 5.02 1.40
N ASP A 78 -11.93 5.27 0.55
CA ASP A 78 -10.93 4.28 0.17
C ASP A 78 -9.90 4.07 1.30
N ALA A 79 -10.26 3.16 2.21
CA ALA A 79 -9.41 2.77 3.32
C ALA A 79 -8.09 2.11 2.88
N LEU A 80 -8.04 1.46 1.71
CA LEU A 80 -6.81 0.86 1.19
C LEU A 80 -5.80 1.94 0.82
N SER A 81 -6.25 3.02 0.17
CA SER A 81 -5.40 4.17 -0.15
C SER A 81 -4.88 4.86 1.12
N SER A 82 -5.72 5.02 2.16
CA SER A 82 -5.27 5.57 3.44
C SER A 82 -4.19 4.72 4.10
N MET A 83 -4.39 3.40 4.17
CA MET A 83 -3.41 2.49 4.77
C MET A 83 -2.13 2.39 3.94
N ALA A 84 -2.23 2.42 2.60
CA ALA A 84 -1.08 2.44 1.70
C ALA A 84 -0.21 3.67 1.91
N ASN A 85 -0.82 4.85 2.07
CA ASN A 85 -0.11 6.09 2.32
C ASN A 85 0.69 6.04 3.63
N ILE A 86 0.04 5.59 4.72
CA ILE A 86 0.68 5.41 6.03
C ILE A 86 1.83 4.40 5.94
N ALA A 87 1.62 3.27 5.26
CA ALA A 87 2.62 2.23 5.11
C ALA A 87 3.86 2.73 4.36
N GLY A 88 3.68 3.50 3.28
CA GLY A 88 4.80 4.08 2.52
C GLY A 88 5.64 5.04 3.35
N TYR A 89 4.99 5.94 4.11
CA TYR A 89 5.69 6.82 5.04
C TYR A 89 6.42 6.04 6.13
N ARG A 90 5.73 5.10 6.80
CA ARG A 90 6.30 4.32 7.89
C ARG A 90 7.49 3.48 7.43
N ALA A 91 7.45 2.93 6.21
CA ALA A 91 8.56 2.16 5.65
C ALA A 91 9.86 2.97 5.57
N ILE A 92 9.78 4.27 5.28
CA ILE A 92 10.97 5.14 5.30
C ILE A 92 11.44 5.44 6.72
N VAL A 93 10.52 5.58 7.68
CA VAL A 93 10.89 5.75 9.09
C VAL A 93 11.62 4.51 9.62
N GLU A 94 11.11 3.31 9.33
CA GLU A 94 11.79 2.06 9.70
C GLU A 94 13.15 1.93 9.00
N ALA A 95 13.21 2.27 7.71
CA ALA A 95 14.47 2.27 6.98
C ALA A 95 15.49 3.24 7.61
N ALA A 96 15.08 4.43 8.03
CA ALA A 96 15.96 5.39 8.70
C ALA A 96 16.37 4.94 10.11
N HIS A 97 15.49 4.24 10.83
CA HIS A 97 15.80 3.68 12.15
C HIS A 97 16.88 2.59 12.07
N GLU A 98 16.75 1.67 11.12
CA GLU A 98 17.70 0.57 10.92
C GLU A 98 18.98 0.99 10.19
N PHE A 99 18.92 2.08 9.41
CA PHE A 99 20.05 2.51 8.61
C PHE A 99 21.09 3.29 9.44
N GLY A 100 22.27 2.69 9.62
CA GLY A 100 23.37 3.28 10.41
C GLY A 100 24.09 4.49 9.81
N ARG A 101 23.48 5.22 8.86
CA ARG A 101 24.04 6.44 8.25
C ARG A 101 22.95 7.49 8.04
N PHE A 102 23.35 8.74 7.82
CA PHE A 102 22.41 9.82 7.53
C PHE A 102 21.71 9.66 6.18
N PHE A 103 20.43 10.00 6.15
CA PHE A 103 19.68 10.19 4.90
C PHE A 103 20.09 11.48 4.21
N THR A 104 20.14 12.57 4.97
CA THR A 104 20.50 13.90 4.47
C THR A 104 22.01 14.00 4.25
N GLY A 105 22.39 14.46 3.05
CA GLY A 105 23.78 14.85 2.78
C GLY A 105 24.13 16.15 3.50
N GLN A 106 25.31 16.20 4.12
CA GLN A 106 25.74 17.38 4.87
C GLN A 106 27.25 17.60 4.75
N ILE A 107 27.66 18.86 4.80
CA ILE A 107 29.07 19.26 4.93
C ILE A 107 29.28 19.64 6.38
N THR A 108 30.21 18.94 7.04
CA THR A 108 30.56 19.18 8.44
C THR A 108 32.05 19.53 8.53
N ALA A 109 32.51 19.97 9.70
CA ALA A 109 33.94 20.17 9.96
C ALA A 109 34.77 18.88 9.76
N ALA A 110 34.14 17.71 9.94
CA ALA A 110 34.78 16.41 9.74
C ALA A 110 34.76 15.92 8.28
N GLY A 111 34.21 16.70 7.35
CA GLY A 111 34.13 16.40 5.93
C GLY A 111 32.70 16.31 5.39
N LYS A 112 32.60 15.91 4.11
CA LYS A 112 31.34 15.80 3.37
C LYS A 112 30.76 14.40 3.50
N VAL A 113 29.53 14.31 4.01
CA VAL A 113 28.74 13.09 4.03
C VAL A 113 27.76 13.12 2.85
N PRO A 114 27.82 12.15 1.92
CA PRO A 114 26.87 12.10 0.81
C PRO A 114 25.48 11.69 1.30
N PRO A 115 24.41 12.14 0.63
CA PRO A 115 23.05 11.69 0.95
C PRO A 115 22.87 10.20 0.68
N ALA A 116 21.92 9.60 1.39
CA ALA A 116 21.49 8.23 1.11
C ALA A 116 20.85 8.14 -0.28
N LYS A 117 20.94 6.95 -0.88
CA LYS A 117 20.27 6.64 -2.15
C LYS A 117 19.18 5.62 -1.87
N VAL A 118 17.95 5.95 -2.24
CA VAL A 118 16.76 5.13 -2.02
C VAL A 118 16.17 4.74 -3.36
N MET A 119 15.97 3.45 -3.59
CA MET A 119 15.21 2.94 -4.73
C MET A 119 13.83 2.47 -4.27
N VAL A 120 12.77 2.96 -4.89
CA VAL A 120 11.38 2.55 -4.65
C VAL A 120 10.87 1.76 -5.85
N ILE A 121 10.50 0.49 -5.63
CA ILE A 121 9.92 -0.36 -6.67
C ILE A 121 8.40 -0.38 -6.51
N GLY A 122 7.70 0.16 -7.52
CA GLY A 122 6.25 0.42 -7.55
C GLY A 122 5.92 1.84 -7.12
N ALA A 123 5.21 2.60 -7.97
CA ALA A 123 4.78 3.98 -7.75
C ALA A 123 3.25 4.10 -7.63
N GLY A 124 2.62 3.17 -6.89
CA GLY A 124 1.27 3.34 -6.37
C GLY A 124 1.23 4.27 -5.15
N VAL A 125 0.10 4.33 -4.43
CA VAL A 125 -0.09 5.23 -3.28
C VAL A 125 1.01 5.06 -2.21
N ALA A 126 1.36 3.82 -1.86
CA ALA A 126 2.45 3.56 -0.91
C ALA A 126 3.83 3.96 -1.45
N GLY A 127 4.09 3.69 -2.72
CA GLY A 127 5.36 4.04 -3.37
C GLY A 127 5.58 5.55 -3.42
N LEU A 128 4.56 6.30 -3.80
CA LEU A 128 4.61 7.77 -3.82
C LEU A 128 4.78 8.35 -2.42
N ALA A 129 4.10 7.80 -1.41
CA ALA A 129 4.31 8.21 -0.02
C ALA A 129 5.76 7.95 0.44
N ALA A 130 6.34 6.81 0.08
CA ALA A 130 7.74 6.49 0.37
C ALA A 130 8.71 7.44 -0.38
N ILE A 131 8.43 7.76 -1.64
CA ILE A 131 9.22 8.74 -2.43
C ILE A 131 9.21 10.11 -1.73
N GLY A 132 8.03 10.60 -1.36
CA GLY A 132 7.89 11.90 -0.69
C GLY A 132 8.61 11.94 0.65
N ALA A 133 8.45 10.90 1.47
CA ALA A 133 9.13 10.79 2.75
C ALA A 133 10.66 10.75 2.59
N ALA A 134 11.18 9.90 1.71
CA ALA A 134 12.63 9.79 1.47
C ALA A 134 13.23 11.09 0.90
N ASN A 135 12.53 11.75 -0.03
CA ASN A 135 12.96 13.03 -0.58
C ASN A 135 12.98 14.11 0.50
N SER A 136 11.95 14.19 1.35
CA SER A 136 11.90 15.17 2.44
C SER A 136 13.06 15.01 3.46
N LEU A 137 13.60 13.80 3.60
CA LEU A 137 14.78 13.51 4.40
C LEU A 137 16.12 13.83 3.68
N GLY A 138 16.07 14.35 2.46
CA GLY A 138 17.25 14.74 1.68
C GLY A 138 17.96 13.58 1.00
N ALA A 139 17.30 12.42 0.83
CA ALA A 139 17.85 11.31 0.07
C ALA A 139 17.72 11.54 -1.44
N ILE A 140 18.62 10.92 -2.21
CA ILE A 140 18.47 10.80 -3.66
C ILE A 140 17.52 9.63 -3.93
N VAL A 141 16.33 9.93 -4.43
CA VAL A 141 15.28 8.94 -4.67
C VAL A 141 15.23 8.55 -6.14
N ARG A 142 15.15 7.24 -6.38
CA ARG A 142 14.92 6.63 -7.69
C ARG A 142 13.70 5.76 -7.58
N ALA A 143 12.84 5.75 -8.60
CA ALA A 143 11.66 4.91 -8.59
C ALA A 143 11.47 4.21 -9.92
N PHE A 144 10.92 3.00 -9.86
CA PHE A 144 10.54 2.21 -11.03
C PHE A 144 9.08 1.78 -10.89
N ASP A 145 8.30 1.90 -11.96
CA ASP A 145 6.98 1.28 -12.09
C ASP A 145 6.84 0.80 -13.54
N THR A 146 6.11 -0.29 -13.75
CA THR A 146 5.86 -0.82 -15.10
C THR A 146 4.96 0.10 -15.92
N ARG A 147 4.18 0.95 -15.26
CA ARG A 147 3.23 1.88 -15.88
C ARG A 147 3.93 3.18 -16.27
N PRO A 148 3.97 3.57 -17.55
CA PRO A 148 4.60 4.83 -17.96
C PRO A 148 3.85 6.08 -17.47
N GLU A 149 2.54 5.99 -17.25
CA GLU A 149 1.69 7.14 -16.86
C GLU A 149 2.01 7.72 -15.47
N VAL A 150 2.70 6.99 -14.60
CA VAL A 150 3.10 7.49 -13.27
C VAL A 150 4.43 8.25 -13.29
N LYS A 151 5.12 8.30 -14.44
CA LYS A 151 6.43 8.94 -14.60
C LYS A 151 6.42 10.41 -14.20
N GLU A 152 5.46 11.19 -14.71
CA GLU A 152 5.35 12.62 -14.39
C GLU A 152 5.09 12.84 -12.90
N GLN A 153 4.30 11.96 -12.27
CA GLN A 153 4.01 12.03 -10.85
C GLN A 153 5.27 11.76 -10.01
N VAL A 154 6.05 10.73 -10.34
CA VAL A 154 7.34 10.43 -9.70
C VAL A 154 8.30 11.61 -9.82
N GLN A 155 8.44 12.17 -11.02
CA GLN A 155 9.33 13.31 -11.27
C GLN A 155 8.88 14.58 -10.54
N SER A 156 7.57 14.82 -10.43
CA SER A 156 7.01 15.95 -9.67
C SER A 156 7.36 15.90 -8.19
N MET A 157 7.57 14.69 -7.65
CA MET A 157 8.02 14.45 -6.28
C MET A 157 9.55 14.46 -6.14
N GLY A 158 10.29 14.84 -7.17
CA GLY A 158 11.75 14.98 -7.17
C GLY A 158 12.54 13.67 -7.22
N ALA A 159 11.92 12.57 -7.65
CA ALA A 159 12.59 11.29 -7.86
C ALA A 159 12.96 11.06 -9.35
N GLU A 160 14.05 10.33 -9.57
CA GLU A 160 14.45 9.85 -10.90
C GLU A 160 13.59 8.64 -11.27
N PHE A 161 12.81 8.73 -12.36
CA PHE A 161 12.06 7.60 -12.90
C PHE A 161 13.02 6.72 -13.73
N LEU A 162 13.18 5.46 -13.31
CA LEU A 162 14.01 4.48 -13.99
C LEU A 162 13.22 3.87 -15.14
N GLU A 163 13.81 3.90 -16.33
CA GLU A 163 13.24 3.29 -17.53
C GLU A 163 13.99 2.01 -17.86
N LEU A 164 13.26 1.02 -18.38
CA LEU A 164 13.86 -0.12 -19.04
C LEU A 164 14.02 0.23 -20.51
N ASP A 165 15.22 0.02 -21.04
CA ASP A 165 15.50 0.16 -22.46
C ASP A 165 14.96 -1.08 -23.20
N PHE A 166 13.63 -1.21 -23.21
CA PHE A 166 12.91 -2.35 -23.76
C PHE A 166 11.65 -1.86 -24.48
N LYS A 167 11.64 -1.97 -25.81
CA LYS A 167 10.46 -1.71 -26.63
C LYS A 167 9.65 -3.00 -26.78
N GLU A 168 8.52 -3.09 -26.10
CA GLU A 168 7.51 -4.12 -26.36
C GLU A 168 6.37 -3.49 -27.18
N GLU A 169 5.87 -4.20 -28.21
CA GLU A 169 4.72 -3.73 -28.99
C GLU A 169 3.48 -3.70 -28.10
N ALA A 170 2.97 -2.50 -27.82
CA ALA A 170 1.88 -2.27 -26.90
C ALA A 170 0.56 -2.85 -27.42
N GLY A 171 0.21 -4.06 -26.96
CA GLY A 171 -1.14 -4.58 -27.06
C GLY A 171 -2.06 -3.89 -26.04
N SER A 172 -2.99 -3.08 -26.54
CA SER A 172 -4.02 -2.34 -25.81
C SER A 172 -4.65 -3.15 -24.66
N GLY A 173 -4.53 -2.63 -23.44
CA GLY A 173 -5.11 -3.23 -22.24
C GLY A 173 -5.23 -2.19 -21.12
N ASP A 174 -6.37 -2.20 -20.46
CA ASP A 174 -6.83 -1.27 -19.42
C ASP A 174 -5.91 -1.24 -18.18
N GLY A 175 -5.07 -0.20 -18.04
CA GLY A 175 -4.61 0.42 -16.77
C GLY A 175 -3.92 -0.42 -15.68
N TYR A 176 -3.83 -1.74 -15.82
CA TYR A 176 -3.35 -2.67 -14.80
C TYR A 176 -2.16 -3.48 -15.32
N ALA A 177 -1.18 -3.73 -14.43
CA ALA A 177 0.08 -4.39 -14.76
C ALA A 177 -0.16 -5.77 -15.41
N LYS A 178 0.01 -5.82 -16.74
CA LYS A 178 -0.04 -7.03 -17.56
C LYS A 178 1.11 -7.96 -17.14
N VAL A 179 0.94 -9.26 -17.27
CA VAL A 179 2.06 -10.21 -17.07
C VAL A 179 3.10 -9.91 -18.16
N MET A 180 4.24 -9.40 -17.74
CA MET A 180 5.31 -8.97 -18.64
C MET A 180 6.04 -10.17 -19.23
N SER A 181 6.59 -10.04 -20.43
CA SER A 181 7.37 -11.13 -21.06
C SER A 181 8.60 -11.52 -20.23
N ASP A 182 9.08 -12.75 -20.40
CA ASP A 182 10.31 -13.21 -19.74
C ASP A 182 11.52 -12.31 -20.05
N ALA A 183 11.54 -11.71 -21.25
CA ALA A 183 12.55 -10.75 -21.67
C ALA A 183 12.46 -9.44 -20.86
N PHE A 184 11.25 -8.92 -20.64
CA PHE A 184 11.02 -7.76 -19.78
C PHE A 184 11.42 -8.05 -18.33
N ILE A 185 11.01 -9.21 -17.78
CA ILE A 185 11.35 -9.61 -16.40
C ILE A 185 12.87 -9.71 -16.25
N LYS A 186 13.58 -10.25 -17.25
CA LYS A 186 15.04 -10.32 -17.23
C LYS A 186 15.67 -8.93 -17.21
N ALA A 187 15.23 -8.02 -18.08
CA ALA A 187 15.72 -6.64 -18.12
C ALA A 187 15.43 -5.90 -16.80
N GLU A 188 14.24 -6.09 -16.22
CA GLU A 188 13.83 -5.57 -14.92
C GLU A 188 14.76 -6.04 -13.80
N MET A 189 15.07 -7.34 -13.75
CA MET A 189 16.00 -7.88 -12.76
C MET A 189 17.43 -7.38 -12.95
N GLU A 190 17.89 -7.19 -14.19
CA GLU A 190 19.20 -6.62 -14.48
C GLU A 190 19.30 -5.16 -14.00
N LEU A 191 18.25 -4.36 -14.24
CA LEU A 191 18.14 -2.99 -13.71
C LEU A 191 18.21 -2.99 -12.18
N PHE A 192 17.41 -3.83 -11.51
CA PHE A 192 17.40 -3.90 -10.05
C PHE A 192 18.74 -4.36 -9.49
N ALA A 193 19.40 -5.34 -10.11
CA ALA A 193 20.73 -5.79 -9.72
C ALA A 193 21.78 -4.69 -9.87
N ALA A 194 21.68 -3.86 -10.92
CA ALA A 194 22.58 -2.71 -11.11
C ALA A 194 22.35 -1.62 -10.06
N GLN A 195 21.09 -1.35 -9.69
CA GLN A 195 20.75 -0.35 -8.67
C GLN A 195 21.07 -0.82 -7.25
N ALA A 196 20.83 -2.09 -6.91
CA ALA A 196 21.08 -2.66 -5.59
C ALA A 196 22.55 -2.52 -5.14
N LYS A 197 23.50 -2.52 -6.08
CA LYS A 197 24.92 -2.24 -5.80
C LYS A 197 25.20 -0.81 -5.33
N ARG A 198 24.24 0.11 -5.46
CA ARG A 198 24.41 1.56 -5.33
C ARG A 198 23.42 2.21 -4.35
N SER A 199 22.38 1.53 -3.88
CA SER A 199 21.31 2.12 -3.06
C SER A 199 20.71 1.17 -2.01
N ILE A 200 20.11 1.76 -0.97
CA ILE A 200 19.12 1.06 -0.15
C ILE A 200 17.91 0.78 -1.05
N SER A 201 17.47 -0.47 -1.11
CA SER A 201 16.38 -0.90 -1.99
C SER A 201 15.14 -1.18 -1.17
N LEU A 202 14.04 -0.47 -1.45
CA LEU A 202 12.75 -0.65 -0.81
C LEU A 202 11.77 -1.20 -1.86
N SER A 203 11.41 -2.48 -1.68
CA SER A 203 10.53 -3.20 -2.59
C SER A 203 9.10 -3.17 -2.05
N LEU A 204 8.23 -2.38 -2.69
CA LEU A 204 6.78 -2.34 -2.40
C LEU A 204 5.85 -3.01 -3.43
N PRO A 205 6.32 -3.73 -4.49
CA PRO A 205 5.43 -4.21 -5.54
C PRO A 205 4.42 -5.24 -5.02
N ARG A 206 4.73 -5.96 -3.93
CA ARG A 206 3.82 -6.97 -3.35
C ARG A 206 2.90 -6.47 -2.25
N LEU A 207 3.11 -5.29 -1.66
CA LEU A 207 2.30 -4.89 -0.50
C LEU A 207 0.85 -4.55 -0.88
N PHE A 208 0.55 -4.28 -2.17
CA PHE A 208 -0.80 -3.93 -2.63
C PHE A 208 -1.26 -4.56 -3.96
N GLN A 209 -0.37 -5.04 -4.83
CA GLN A 209 -0.80 -5.61 -6.13
C GLN A 209 -1.44 -7.00 -6.02
N ALA A 210 -1.20 -7.75 -4.93
CA ALA A 210 -1.78 -9.08 -4.75
C ALA A 210 -3.32 -9.07 -4.63
N ASN A 211 -3.92 -7.94 -4.26
CA ASN A 211 -5.37 -7.83 -4.03
C ASN A 211 -6.16 -7.20 -5.19
N GLN A 212 -5.52 -6.91 -6.32
CA GLN A 212 -6.21 -6.42 -7.53
C GLN A 212 -6.28 -7.43 -8.68
N ARG A 213 -5.68 -8.61 -8.50
CA ARG A 213 -5.82 -9.69 -9.47
C ARG A 213 -7.15 -10.40 -9.25
N ARG A 214 -8.23 -9.85 -9.82
CA ARG A 214 -9.48 -10.51 -10.27
C ARG A 214 -10.65 -9.51 -10.17
N SER A 215 -10.78 -8.71 -11.22
CA SER A 215 -12.09 -8.41 -11.82
C SER A 215 -12.15 -9.17 -13.14
#